data_AF-A0A2U1P5G8-F1
#
_entry.id   AF-A0A2U1P5G8-F1
#
_cell.length_a   1.000
_cell.length_b   1.000
_cell.length_c   1.000
_cell.angle_alpha   90.00
_cell.angle_beta   90.00
_cell.angle_gamma   90.00
#
_symmetry.space_group_name_H-M   'P 1'
#
loop_
_entity.id
_entity.type
_entity.pdbx_description
1 polymer ?
#
loop_
_entity_poly.entity_id
_entity_poly.type
_entity_poly.pdbx_seq_one_letter_code
_entity_poly.pdbx_strand_id
1 'polypeptide(L)'
;MDRLPTRENLMVRGIDVPSILCPSCGAAMEDTDHVFVKCDIAVQIWKRIFRWIDMDQPMFGVISDVFNWIDVVNVRQKARGVLDAIFISVMWVMWQYRNNVILEQRR
;
A
#
# COMPACT_ATOMS: atom_id res chain seq x y z
N MET A 1 4.31 5.03 15.56
CA MET A 1 5.52 5.33 14.78
C MET A 1 5.51 4.42 13.58
N ASP A 2 5.44 5.02 12.39
CA ASP A 2 5.60 4.30 11.14
C ASP A 2 7.01 3.68 11.08
N ARG A 3 7.08 2.37 10.83
CA ARG A 3 8.33 1.60 10.87
C ARG A 3 8.83 1.23 9.49
N LEU A 4 8.01 1.42 8.45
CA LEU A 4 8.36 1.00 7.10
C LEU A 4 9.50 1.87 6.54
N PRO A 5 10.49 1.28 5.85
CA PRO A 5 11.58 2.02 5.23
C PRO A 5 11.15 2.69 3.91
N THR A 6 10.15 3.56 4.00
CA THR A 6 9.78 4.52 2.95
C THR A 6 10.89 5.58 2.81
N ARG A 7 10.98 6.27 1.66
CA ARG A 7 11.96 7.35 1.46
C ARG A 7 11.83 8.40 2.55
N GLU A 8 10.61 8.80 2.89
CA GLU A 8 10.35 9.74 3.99
C GLU A 8 10.94 9.23 5.32
N ASN A 9 10.61 8.00 5.74
CA ASN A 9 11.10 7.46 7.01
C ASN A 9 12.62 7.24 7.02
N LEU A 10 13.23 6.91 5.88
CA LEU A 10 14.68 6.80 5.75
C LEU A 10 15.35 8.17 5.93
N MET A 11 14.81 9.22 5.31
CA MET A 11 15.30 10.59 5.48
C MET A 11 15.18 11.06 6.93
N VAL A 12 14.04 10.81 7.58
CA VAL A 12 13.84 11.15 9.01
C VAL A 12 14.86 10.45 9.90
N ARG A 13 15.35 9.26 9.50
CA ARG A 13 16.41 8.51 10.19
C ARG A 13 17.83 8.92 9.77
N GLY A 14 17.98 9.96 8.95
CA GLY A 14 19.28 10.46 8.47
C GLY A 14 19.94 9.56 7.42
N ILE A 15 19.20 8.65 6.78
CA ILE A 15 19.71 7.81 5.70
C ILE A 15 19.48 8.55 4.38
N ASP A 16 20.57 8.82 3.65
CA ASP A 16 20.51 9.48 2.36
C ASP A 16 19.84 8.58 1.31
N VAL A 17 18.94 9.16 0.53
CA VAL A 17 18.19 8.47 -0.52
C VAL A 17 18.37 9.21 -1.84
N PRO A 18 18.67 8.50 -2.96
CA PRO A 18 18.95 9.15 -4.25
C PRO A 18 17.78 10.00 -4.79
N SER A 19 16.55 9.69 -4.37
CA SER A 19 15.34 10.41 -4.73
C SER A 19 14.28 10.22 -3.64
N ILE A 20 13.46 11.25 -3.45
CA ILE A 20 12.30 11.23 -2.56
C ILE A 20 11.06 10.61 -3.23
N LEU A 21 11.09 10.45 -4.55
CA LEU A 21 9.96 9.96 -5.33
C LEU A 21 9.72 8.46 -5.08
N CYS A 22 8.46 8.08 -5.11
CA CYS A 22 8.02 6.70 -5.02
C CYS A 22 8.69 5.88 -6.14
N PRO A 23 9.43 4.82 -5.81
CA PRO A 23 10.06 3.96 -6.81
C PRO A 23 9.05 3.33 -7.76
N SER A 24 7.84 3.05 -7.27
CA SER A 24 6.79 2.36 -8.04
C SER A 24 6.19 3.23 -9.14
N CYS A 25 5.80 4.47 -8.83
CA CYS A 25 5.13 5.36 -9.80
C CYS A 25 6.01 6.50 -10.33
N GLY A 26 7.07 6.87 -9.61
CA GLY A 26 7.96 7.99 -9.97
C GLY A 26 7.31 9.38 -9.89
N ALA A 27 6.08 9.52 -9.37
CA ALA A 27 5.28 10.74 -9.53
C ALA A 27 5.13 11.60 -8.26
N ALA A 28 5.21 11.01 -7.07
CA ALA A 28 5.05 11.73 -5.81
C ALA A 28 5.99 11.18 -4.72
N MET A 29 6.11 11.91 -3.61
CA MET A 29 6.95 11.51 -2.48
C MET A 29 6.52 10.17 -1.89
N GLU A 30 7.50 9.33 -1.52
CA GLU A 30 7.21 8.05 -0.90
C GLU A 30 7.01 8.19 0.62
N ASP A 31 5.74 8.16 1.02
CA ASP A 31 5.28 7.90 2.38
C ASP A 31 4.44 6.60 2.43
N THR A 32 4.03 6.16 3.62
CA THR A 32 3.26 4.91 3.79
C THR A 32 1.88 4.99 3.14
N ASP A 33 1.20 6.12 3.24
CA ASP A 33 -0.12 6.28 2.61
C ASP A 33 0.02 6.28 1.09
N HIS A 34 1.08 6.86 0.55
CA HIS A 34 1.35 6.86 -0.87
C HIS A 34 1.60 5.44 -1.36
N VAL A 35 2.49 4.69 -0.71
CA VAL A 35 2.83 3.31 -1.14
C VAL A 35 1.60 2.41 -1.22
N PHE A 36 0.69 2.49 -0.24
CA PHE A 36 -0.44 1.55 -0.17
C PHE A 36 -1.77 2.10 -0.66
N VAL A 37 -1.95 3.42 -0.74
CA VAL A 37 -3.27 4.03 -1.00
C VAL A 37 -3.23 5.04 -2.14
N LYS A 38 -2.32 6.02 -2.10
CA LYS A 38 -2.35 7.18 -3.01
C LYS A 38 -1.58 6.97 -4.32
N CYS A 39 -0.65 6.01 -4.37
CA CYS A 39 0.11 5.68 -5.57
C CYS A 39 -0.82 5.21 -6.69
N ASP A 40 -0.64 5.69 -7.92
CA ASP A 40 -1.48 5.31 -9.07
C ASP A 40 -1.55 3.80 -9.31
N ILE A 41 -0.46 3.09 -9.02
CA ILE A 41 -0.41 1.63 -9.08
C ILE A 41 -1.27 1.03 -7.95
N ALA A 42 -1.14 1.53 -6.73
CA ALA A 42 -1.93 1.06 -5.58
C ALA A 42 -3.42 1.29 -5.79
N VAL A 43 -3.82 2.49 -6.25
CA VAL A 43 -5.21 2.84 -6.60
C VAL A 43 -5.78 1.86 -7.62
N GLN A 44 -5.02 1.52 -8.67
CA GLN A 44 -5.47 0.57 -9.68
C GLN A 44 -5.57 -0.86 -9.14
N ILE A 45 -4.67 -1.28 -8.26
CA ILE A 45 -4.74 -2.60 -7.62
C ILE A 45 -5.99 -2.68 -6.75
N TRP A 46 -6.25 -1.69 -5.89
CA TRP A 46 -7.46 -1.68 -5.07
C TRP A 46 -8.73 -1.75 -5.91
N LYS A 47 -8.83 -0.95 -6.98
CA LYS A 47 -9.97 -1.02 -7.92
C LYS A 47 -10.19 -2.44 -8.48
N ARG A 48 -9.11 -3.14 -8.82
CA ARG A 48 -9.17 -4.53 -9.32
C ARG A 48 -9.56 -5.53 -8.23
N ILE A 49 -9.04 -5.37 -7.02
CA ILE A 49 -9.35 -6.25 -5.87
C ILE A 49 -10.82 -6.11 -5.47
N PHE A 50 -11.32 -4.87 -5.34
CA PHE A 50 -12.72 -4.60 -4.99
C PHE A 50 -13.68 -5.14 -6.04
N ARG A 51 -13.36 -4.96 -7.33
CA ARG A 51 -14.11 -5.58 -8.42
C ARG A 51 -14.08 -7.11 -8.38
N TRP A 52 -12.95 -7.71 -7.98
CA TRP A 52 -12.80 -9.17 -7.91
C TRP A 52 -13.61 -9.79 -6.77
N ILE A 53 -13.67 -9.13 -5.61
CA ILE A 53 -14.46 -9.59 -4.45
C ILE A 53 -15.93 -9.15 -4.49
N ASP A 54 -16.35 -8.47 -5.57
CA ASP A 54 -17.71 -7.94 -5.78
C ASP A 54 -18.18 -7.01 -4.64
N MET A 55 -17.32 -6.05 -4.28
CA MET A 55 -17.61 -5.03 -3.26
C MET A 55 -17.31 -3.63 -3.77
N ASP A 56 -18.05 -2.65 -3.27
CA ASP A 56 -17.79 -1.24 -3.56
C ASP A 56 -16.52 -0.77 -2.86
N GLN A 57 -15.63 -0.15 -3.63
CA GLN A 57 -14.42 0.45 -3.09
C GLN A 57 -14.76 1.77 -2.39
N PRO A 58 -14.49 1.92 -1.08
CA PRO A 58 -14.59 3.21 -0.41
C PRO A 58 -13.44 4.14 -0.85
N MET A 59 -13.60 5.43 -0.60
CA MET A 59 -12.49 6.37 -0.78
C MET A 59 -11.45 6.15 0.32
N PHE A 60 -10.24 5.74 -0.06
CA PHE A 60 -9.10 5.65 0.84
C PHE A 60 -8.22 6.89 0.68
N GLY A 61 -7.98 7.62 1.77
CA GLY A 61 -7.07 8.75 1.84
C GLY A 61 -5.77 8.41 2.56
N VAL A 62 -5.85 7.57 3.58
CA VAL A 62 -4.71 7.12 4.39
C VAL A 62 -4.80 5.61 4.62
N ILE A 63 -3.69 4.98 5.00
CA ILE A 63 -3.66 3.53 5.20
C ILE A 63 -4.61 3.07 6.32
N SER A 64 -4.90 3.92 7.32
CA SER A 64 -5.89 3.60 8.36
C SER A 64 -7.30 3.45 7.82
N ASP A 65 -7.65 4.08 6.70
CA ASP A 65 -8.99 3.94 6.10
C ASP A 65 -9.22 2.51 5.58
N VAL A 66 -8.17 1.86 5.10
CA VAL A 66 -8.21 0.47 4.65
C VAL A 66 -8.51 -0.45 5.84
N PHE A 67 -7.79 -0.29 6.95
CA PHE A 67 -8.00 -1.09 8.16
C PHE A 67 -9.39 -0.83 8.76
N ASN A 68 -9.80 0.44 8.85
CA ASN A 68 -11.12 0.81 9.34
C ASN A 68 -12.24 0.19 8.49
N TRP A 69 -12.08 0.16 7.16
CA TRP A 69 -13.05 -0.47 6.27
C TRP A 69 -13.19 -1.97 6.55
N ILE A 70 -12.08 -2.69 6.71
CA ILE A 70 -12.07 -4.13 7.05
C ILE A 70 -12.79 -4.36 8.39
N ASP A 71 -12.60 -3.47 9.36
CA ASP A 71 -13.21 -3.61 10.68
C ASP A 71 -14.73 -3.40 10.67
N VAL A 72 -15.24 -2.47 9.85
CA VAL A 72 -16.66 -2.13 9.79
C VAL A 72 -17.45 -2.93 8.75
N VAL A 73 -16.78 -3.58 7.78
CA VAL A 73 -17.49 -4.31 6.73
C VAL A 73 -18.31 -5.46 7.33
N ASN A 74 -19.60 -5.47 7.00
CA ASN A 74 -20.55 -6.44 7.53
C ASN A 74 -20.48 -7.75 6.73
N VAL A 75 -19.59 -8.65 7.16
CA VAL A 75 -19.42 -9.98 6.56
C VAL A 75 -19.43 -11.06 7.63
N ARG A 76 -19.71 -12.31 7.21
CA ARG A 76 -19.64 -13.48 8.10
C ARG A 76 -18.20 -13.66 8.60
N GLN A 77 -18.02 -14.19 9.82
CA GLN A 77 -16.70 -14.37 10.44
C GLN A 77 -15.68 -15.12 9.56
N LYS A 78 -16.11 -16.19 8.86
CA LYS A 78 -15.25 -16.92 7.91
C LYS A 78 -14.82 -16.06 6.73
N ALA A 79 -15.73 -15.25 6.19
CA ALA A 79 -15.44 -14.34 5.10
C ALA A 79 -14.52 -13.19 5.54
N ARG A 80 -14.63 -12.72 6.80
CA ARG A 80 -13.70 -11.74 7.37
C ARG A 80 -12.26 -12.23 7.33
N GLY A 81 -11.98 -13.44 7.80
CA GLY A 81 -10.62 -13.99 7.75
C GLY A 81 -10.06 -14.12 6.32
N VAL A 82 -10.92 -14.37 5.33
CA VAL A 82 -10.53 -14.38 3.90
C VAL A 82 -10.22 -12.96 3.41
N LEU A 83 -11.03 -11.96 3.76
CA LEU A 83 -10.77 -10.56 3.42
C LEU A 83 -9.47 -10.07 4.06
N ASP A 84 -9.24 -10.35 5.34
CA ASP A 84 -7.99 -10.00 6.04
C ASP A 84 -6.78 -10.57 5.29
N ALA A 85 -6.84 -11.85 4.91
CA ALA A 85 -5.78 -12.51 4.17
C ALA A 85 -5.56 -11.88 2.77
N ILE A 86 -6.63 -11.54 2.05
CA ILE A 86 -6.55 -10.86 0.75
C ILE A 86 -5.85 -9.50 0.92
N PHE A 87 -6.32 -8.67 1.84
CA PHE A 87 -5.80 -7.31 2.03
C PHE A 87 -4.34 -7.32 2.48
N ILE A 88 -3.98 -8.18 3.44
CA ILE A 88 -2.60 -8.36 3.87
C ILE A 88 -1.71 -8.83 2.71
N SER A 89 -2.18 -9.78 1.90
CA SER A 89 -1.43 -10.28 0.74
C SER A 89 -1.22 -9.20 -0.31
N VAL A 90 -2.25 -8.39 -0.59
CA VAL A 90 -2.17 -7.28 -1.54
C VAL A 90 -1.14 -6.24 -1.08
N MET A 91 -1.19 -5.83 0.18
CA MET A 91 -0.21 -4.90 0.75
C MET A 91 1.20 -5.48 0.70
N TRP A 92 1.37 -6.77 1.03
CA TRP A 92 2.66 -7.44 0.93
C TRP A 92 3.22 -7.42 -0.50
N VAL A 93 2.38 -7.73 -1.50
CA VAL A 93 2.79 -7.74 -2.92
C VAL A 93 3.14 -6.33 -3.40
N MET A 94 2.37 -5.30 -3.02
CA MET A 94 2.71 -3.91 -3.33
C MET A 94 4.09 -3.54 -2.76
N TRP A 95 4.35 -3.89 -1.51
CA TRP A 95 5.63 -3.64 -0.85
C TRP A 95 6.78 -4.41 -1.51
N GLN A 96 6.55 -5.67 -1.85
CA GLN A 96 7.54 -6.51 -2.54
C GLN A 96 7.88 -5.94 -3.92
N TYR A 97 6.87 -5.53 -4.70
CA TYR A 97 7.06 -4.90 -6.00
C TYR A 97 7.92 -3.64 -5.89
N ARG A 98 7.58 -2.75 -4.95
CA ARG A 98 8.38 -1.54 -4.66
C ARG A 98 9.84 -1.88 -4.36
N ASN A 99 10.09 -2.90 -3.54
CA ASN A 99 11.45 -3.30 -3.18
C ASN A 99 12.23 -3.85 -4.37
N ASN A 100 11.58 -4.63 -5.23
CA ASN A 100 12.20 -5.15 -6.45
C ASN A 100 12.63 -4.00 -7.38
N VAL A 101 11.79 -2.97 -7.55
CA VAL A 101 12.14 -1.80 -8.37
C VAL A 101 13.40 -1.10 -7.84
N ILE A 102 13.54 -0.95 -6.52
CA ILE A 102 14.76 -0.35 -5.94
C ILE A 102 15.98 -1.23 -6.15
N LEU A 103 15.83 -2.55 -6.04
CA LEU A 103 16.95 -3.47 -6.23
C LEU A 103 17.41 -3.49 -7.70
N GLU A 104 16.48 -3.36 -8.64
CA GLU A 104 16.78 -3.24 -10.07
C GLU A 104 17.48 -1.92 -10.40
N GLN A 105 17.09 -0.81 -9.75
CA GLN A 105 17.79 0.49 -9.89
C GLN A 105 19.23 0.48 -9.37
N ARG A 106 19.64 -0.53 -8.60
CA ARG A 106 21.02 -0.67 -8.08
C ARG A 106 21.94 -1.51 -8.96
N ARG A 107 21.43 -2.13 -10.03
CA ARG A 107 22.23 -2.89 -11.01
C ARG A 107 22.70 -1.98 -12.14
#